data_AF-A0A0M8YMM0-F1
#
_entry.id   AF-A0A0M8YMM0-F1
#
_cell.length_a   1.000
_cell.length_b   1.000
_cell.length_c   1.000
_cell.angle_alpha   90.00
_cell.angle_beta   90.00
_cell.angle_gamma   90.00
#
_symmetry.space_group_name_H-M   'P 1'
#
loop_
_entity.id
_entity.type
_entity.pdbx_description
1 polymer ?
#
loop_
_entity_poly.entity_id
_entity_poly.type
_entity_poly.pdbx_seq_one_letter_code
_entity_poly.pdbx_strand_id
1 'polypeptide(L)'
;MSIQPISRSSTYTANRDWLASLHGTDQTETITLDLSKFTAGTHYAASTDPVQPYSRFLSGVPVGRITATGLYGLWNKANTDGTQLFAGVVFAEAYFAPGQTRVPAALLWHGVVHAAKVPGGPLNPADVTLSPTSAQIRFV
;
A
#
# COMPACT_ATOMS: atom_id res chain seq x y z
N MET A 1 5.75 44.29 -12.65
CA MET A 1 6.24 42.90 -12.51
C MET A 1 5.14 41.99 -13.02
N SER A 2 5.33 41.33 -14.17
CA SER A 2 4.32 40.42 -14.72
C SER A 2 4.38 39.09 -13.95
N ILE A 3 3.29 38.71 -13.29
CA ILE A 3 3.16 37.40 -12.63
C ILE A 3 2.75 36.36 -13.67
N GLN A 4 3.71 35.82 -14.41
CA GLN A 4 3.40 34.79 -15.40
C GLN A 4 3.31 33.42 -14.70
N PRO A 5 2.14 32.76 -14.67
CA PRO A 5 2.00 31.46 -14.03
C PRO A 5 2.76 30.39 -14.85
N ILE A 6 3.54 29.55 -14.15
CA ILE A 6 4.19 28.36 -14.70
C ILE A 6 3.37 27.14 -14.25
N SER A 7 3.00 26.27 -15.18
CA SER A 7 2.35 25.00 -14.88
C SER A 7 3.25 23.82 -15.26
N ARG A 8 3.23 22.76 -14.44
CA ARG A 8 3.91 21.49 -14.68
C ARG A 8 2.88 20.37 -14.65
N SER A 9 3.07 19.35 -15.49
CA SER A 9 2.27 18.12 -15.46
C SER A 9 3.20 16.91 -15.58
N SER A 10 2.87 15.86 -14.84
CA SER A 10 3.57 14.58 -14.87
C SER A 10 2.53 13.47 -14.91
N THR A 11 2.81 12.41 -15.67
CA THR A 11 1.95 11.23 -15.77
C THR A 11 2.70 10.01 -15.27
N TYR A 12 1.99 9.13 -14.59
CA TYR A 12 2.54 7.92 -14.03
C TYR A 12 1.51 6.80 -14.17
N THR A 13 2.01 5.58 -14.33
CA THR A 13 1.17 4.38 -14.30
C THR A 13 1.15 3.83 -12.87
N ALA A 14 -0.05 3.57 -12.33
CA ALA A 14 -0.21 3.00 -10.98
C ALA A 14 0.32 1.55 -10.82
N ASN A 15 0.74 0.94 -11.93
CA ASN A 15 1.29 -0.40 -12.08
C ASN A 15 0.54 -1.46 -11.24
N ARG A 16 -0.60 -1.91 -11.77
CA ARG A 16 -1.51 -2.84 -11.08
C ARG A 16 -1.35 -4.28 -11.53
N ASP A 17 -0.18 -4.66 -12.02
CA ASP A 17 0.13 -6.04 -12.46
C ASP A 17 -0.04 -7.07 -11.33
N TRP A 18 -0.05 -6.62 -10.08
CA TRP A 18 -0.37 -7.45 -8.91
C TRP A 18 -1.86 -7.85 -8.84
N LEU A 19 -2.77 -7.11 -9.48
CA LEU A 19 -4.21 -7.35 -9.39
C LEU A 19 -4.64 -8.37 -10.46
N ALA A 20 -4.84 -9.62 -10.05
CA ALA A 20 -5.20 -10.71 -10.97
C ALA A 20 -6.70 -10.76 -11.29
N SER A 21 -7.55 -10.15 -10.47
CA SER A 21 -9.01 -10.15 -10.64
C SER A 21 -9.64 -8.86 -10.12
N LEU A 22 -10.75 -8.45 -10.73
CA LEU A 22 -11.56 -7.31 -10.28
C LEU A 22 -12.54 -7.67 -9.14
N HIS A 23 -12.62 -8.93 -8.73
CA HIS A 23 -13.49 -9.33 -7.63
C HIS A 23 -13.03 -8.71 -6.29
N GLY A 24 -13.98 -8.21 -5.50
CA GLY A 24 -13.72 -7.59 -4.18
C GLY A 24 -13.23 -6.14 -4.26
N THR A 25 -13.01 -5.60 -5.45
CA THR A 25 -12.52 -4.23 -5.65
C THR A 25 -13.57 -3.15 -5.31
N ASP A 26 -14.83 -3.55 -5.22
CA ASP A 26 -15.97 -2.75 -4.77
C ASP A 26 -16.19 -2.79 -3.25
N GLN A 27 -15.48 -3.66 -2.53
CA GLN A 27 -15.63 -3.90 -1.08
C GLN A 27 -14.36 -3.56 -0.30
N THR A 28 -13.57 -2.59 -0.76
CA THR A 28 -12.33 -2.20 -0.06
C THR A 28 -12.61 -1.50 1.26
N GLU A 29 -11.76 -1.73 2.26
CA GLU A 29 -11.86 -1.08 3.56
C GLU A 29 -10.97 0.17 3.65
N THR A 30 -11.35 1.14 4.49
CA THR A 30 -10.49 2.31 4.75
C THR A 30 -9.53 2.01 5.88
N ILE A 31 -8.23 2.20 5.64
CA ILE A 31 -7.16 2.01 6.62
C ILE A 31 -6.28 3.26 6.72
N THR A 32 -5.51 3.33 7.81
CA THR A 32 -4.46 4.35 7.98
C THR A 32 -3.11 3.65 8.10
N LEU A 33 -2.21 3.95 7.17
CA LEU A 33 -0.83 3.45 7.14
C LEU A 33 0.04 4.24 8.11
N ASP A 34 0.98 3.56 8.77
CA ASP A 34 2.08 4.16 9.52
C ASP A 34 3.34 4.16 8.66
N LEU A 35 3.69 5.31 8.08
CA LEU A 35 4.83 5.42 7.16
C LEU A 35 6.18 5.11 7.81
N SER A 36 6.30 5.15 9.14
CA SER A 36 7.53 4.75 9.83
C SER A 36 7.84 3.26 9.67
N LYS A 37 6.83 2.45 9.28
CA LYS A 37 6.96 1.01 9.03
C LYS A 37 7.25 0.66 7.58
N PHE A 38 7.45 1.66 6.71
CA PHE A 38 7.71 1.47 5.29
C PHE A 38 8.99 2.18 4.85
N THR A 39 9.63 1.63 3.82
CA THR A 39 10.85 2.20 3.22
C THR A 39 10.52 3.00 1.96
N ALA A 40 10.99 4.26 1.91
CA ALA A 40 10.96 5.10 0.71
C ALA A 40 11.76 4.47 -0.44
N GLY A 41 11.31 4.66 -1.68
CA GLY A 41 11.90 4.05 -2.86
C GLY A 41 11.48 2.59 -3.10
N THR A 42 10.97 1.92 -2.07
CA THR A 42 10.49 0.52 -2.15
C THR A 42 8.96 0.44 -2.11
N HIS A 43 8.34 1.03 -1.09
CA HIS A 43 6.89 0.93 -0.87
C HIS A 43 6.15 2.22 -1.23
N TYR A 44 6.88 3.34 -1.24
CA TYR A 44 6.36 4.63 -1.63
C TYR A 44 7.44 5.47 -2.31
N ALA A 45 7.03 6.32 -3.24
CA ALA A 45 7.88 7.33 -3.83
C ALA A 45 7.73 8.63 -3.03
N ALA A 46 8.81 9.06 -2.37
CA ALA A 46 8.85 10.37 -1.74
C ALA A 46 8.97 11.44 -2.82
N SER A 47 8.23 12.54 -2.66
CA SER A 47 8.42 13.69 -3.55
C SER A 47 9.77 14.34 -3.29
N THR A 48 10.47 14.68 -4.36
CA THR A 48 11.73 15.42 -4.34
C THR A 48 11.55 16.91 -4.60
N ASP A 49 10.35 17.36 -4.99
CA ASP A 49 10.09 18.76 -5.28
C ASP A 49 9.59 19.48 -4.00
N PRO A 50 10.32 20.52 -3.54
CA PRO A 50 10.06 21.19 -2.28
C PRO A 50 8.82 22.09 -2.28
N VAL A 51 8.15 22.28 -3.43
CA VAL A 51 7.00 23.19 -3.61
C VAL A 51 5.68 22.44 -3.82
N GLN A 52 5.72 21.12 -4.07
CA GLN A 52 4.64 20.09 -4.02
C GLN A 52 4.16 19.51 -5.36
N PRO A 53 4.72 18.37 -5.73
CA PRO A 53 3.97 17.21 -6.18
C PRO A 53 3.90 16.21 -5.04
N TYR A 54 2.74 15.62 -4.79
CA TYR A 54 2.53 14.73 -3.64
C TYR A 54 3.51 13.55 -3.64
N SER A 55 3.90 13.09 -2.44
CA SER A 55 4.46 11.75 -2.28
C SER A 55 3.38 10.72 -2.51
N ARG A 56 3.79 9.48 -2.74
CA ARG A 56 2.91 8.48 -3.34
C ARG A 56 3.17 7.09 -2.82
N PHE A 57 2.19 6.53 -2.14
CA PHE A 57 2.22 5.18 -1.63
C PHE A 57 1.75 4.20 -2.70
N LEU A 58 2.57 3.21 -3.03
CA LEU A 58 2.31 2.31 -4.16
C LEU A 58 1.12 1.38 -3.88
N SER A 59 0.38 1.04 -4.93
CA SER A 59 -0.66 0.00 -4.86
C SER A 59 -0.04 -1.40 -4.83
N GLY A 60 -0.72 -2.36 -4.20
CA GLY A 60 -0.30 -3.76 -4.10
C GLY A 60 0.61 -4.09 -2.91
N VAL A 61 1.03 -3.09 -2.13
CA VAL A 61 1.91 -3.31 -0.97
C VAL A 61 1.16 -4.15 0.09
N PRO A 62 1.73 -5.27 0.56
CA PRO A 62 1.12 -6.12 1.57
C PRO A 62 1.23 -5.50 2.97
N VAL A 63 0.13 -5.53 3.73
CA VAL A 63 0.07 -4.90 5.04
C VAL A 63 -0.52 -5.81 6.11
N GLY A 64 -0.13 -5.52 7.36
CA GLY A 64 -0.72 -6.10 8.56
C GLY A 64 -1.09 -5.00 9.55
N ARG A 65 -2.02 -5.30 10.46
CA ARG A 65 -2.48 -4.33 11.47
C ARG A 65 -1.58 -4.38 12.70
N ILE A 66 -1.06 -3.24 13.11
CA ILE A 66 -0.29 -3.09 14.35
C ILE A 66 -1.27 -3.12 15.52
N THR A 67 -1.13 -4.10 16.41
CA THR A 67 -2.06 -4.32 17.53
C THR A 67 -2.11 -3.12 18.47
N ALA A 68 -0.96 -2.50 18.76
CA ALA A 68 -0.85 -1.42 19.73
C ALA A 68 -1.51 -0.11 19.29
N THR A 69 -1.48 0.20 17.99
CA THR A 69 -1.95 1.50 17.47
C THR A 69 -3.21 1.40 16.61
N GLY A 70 -3.51 0.20 16.11
CA GLY A 70 -4.55 -0.02 15.12
C GLY A 70 -4.21 0.48 13.71
N LEU A 71 -3.02 1.09 13.52
CA LEU A 71 -2.50 1.51 12.22
C LEU A 71 -1.94 0.31 11.44
N TYR A 72 -1.66 0.50 10.16
CA TYR A 72 -1.18 -0.56 9.27
C TYR A 72 0.29 -0.36 8.91
N GLY A 73 1.07 -1.43 9.06
CA GLY A 73 2.49 -1.49 8.70
C GLY A 73 2.74 -2.56 7.65
N LEU A 74 3.99 -2.64 7.18
CA LEU A 74 4.41 -3.68 6.24
C LEU A 74 4.17 -5.07 6.84
N TRP A 75 3.51 -5.95 6.08
CA TRP A 75 3.34 -7.33 6.50
C TRP A 75 4.69 -8.06 6.55
N ASN A 76 4.95 -8.76 7.64
CA ASN A 76 6.11 -9.63 7.77
C ASN A 76 5.83 -10.73 8.81
N LYS A 77 5.84 -12.00 8.38
CA LYS A 77 5.57 -13.17 9.23
C LYS A 77 6.44 -13.27 10.48
N ALA A 78 7.65 -12.69 10.46
CA ALA A 78 8.60 -12.72 11.56
C ALA A 78 8.33 -11.67 12.64
N ASN A 79 7.44 -10.71 12.38
CA ASN A 79 7.08 -9.68 13.35
C ASN A 79 6.21 -10.25 14.48
N THR A 80 6.11 -9.50 15.58
CA THR A 80 5.26 -9.85 16.74
C THR A 80 4.37 -8.69 17.18
N ASP A 81 4.34 -7.60 16.41
CA ASP A 81 3.57 -6.38 16.72
C ASP A 81 2.14 -6.37 16.16
N GLY A 82 1.70 -7.49 15.57
CA GLY A 82 0.42 -7.66 14.89
C GLY A 82 0.57 -7.72 13.37
N THR A 83 1.61 -7.11 12.81
CA THR A 83 1.84 -7.06 11.35
C THR A 83 2.24 -8.40 10.73
N GLN A 84 2.49 -9.43 11.53
CA GLN A 84 2.65 -10.81 11.06
C GLN A 84 1.37 -11.43 10.51
N LEU A 85 0.21 -10.92 10.94
CA LEU A 85 -1.08 -11.33 10.41
C LEU A 85 -1.36 -10.54 9.14
N PHE A 86 -1.47 -11.25 8.03
CA PHE A 86 -1.75 -10.65 6.73
C PHE A 86 -3.18 -10.09 6.70
N ALA A 87 -3.28 -8.77 6.53
CA ALA A 87 -4.57 -8.08 6.49
C ALA A 87 -5.05 -7.78 5.07
N GLY A 88 -4.15 -7.80 4.09
CA GLY A 88 -4.47 -7.58 2.68
C GLY A 88 -3.39 -6.75 1.97
N VAL A 89 -3.76 -6.17 0.84
CA VAL A 89 -2.87 -5.31 0.05
C VAL A 89 -3.49 -3.93 -0.16
N VAL A 90 -2.66 -2.90 -0.26
CA VAL A 90 -3.15 -1.54 -0.56
C VAL A 90 -3.75 -1.51 -1.97
N PHE A 91 -5.05 -1.25 -2.10
CA PHE A 91 -5.78 -1.36 -3.35
C PHE A 91 -5.41 -0.25 -4.34
N ALA A 92 -5.49 1.00 -3.91
CA ALA A 92 -5.24 2.16 -4.75
C ALA A 92 -4.02 2.91 -4.27
N GLU A 93 -3.29 3.48 -5.21
CA GLU A 93 -2.20 4.39 -4.91
C GLU A 93 -2.73 5.58 -4.09
N ALA A 94 -2.04 5.92 -3.00
CA ALA A 94 -2.44 7.00 -2.10
C ALA A 94 -1.44 8.16 -2.17
N TYR A 95 -1.95 9.35 -2.48
CA TYR A 95 -1.15 10.57 -2.45
C TYR A 95 -1.11 11.16 -1.04
N PHE A 96 0.06 11.67 -0.65
CA PHE A 96 0.25 12.31 0.64
C PHE A 96 1.26 13.45 0.56
N ALA A 97 1.11 14.44 1.44
CA ALA A 97 2.06 15.54 1.53
C ALA A 97 3.43 15.04 2.05
N PRO A 98 4.56 15.50 1.50
CA PRO A 98 5.88 15.21 2.06
C PRO A 98 5.95 15.50 3.56
N GLY A 99 6.59 14.61 4.32
CA GLY A 99 6.72 14.71 5.78
C GLY A 99 5.51 14.21 6.59
N GLN A 100 4.39 13.85 5.95
CA GLN A 100 3.31 13.14 6.63
C GLN A 100 3.80 11.77 7.09
N THR A 101 3.30 11.31 8.25
CA THR A 101 3.62 9.99 8.82
C THR A 101 2.44 9.03 8.80
N ARG A 102 1.23 9.55 8.51
CA ARG A 102 -0.01 8.77 8.44
C ARG A 102 -0.67 9.00 7.11
N VAL A 103 -1.00 7.92 6.40
CA VAL A 103 -1.58 7.99 5.05
C VAL A 103 -2.86 7.17 5.01
N PRO A 104 -4.02 7.76 4.67
CA PRO A 104 -5.22 7.00 4.43
C PRO A 104 -5.07 6.19 3.13
N ALA A 105 -5.48 4.93 3.16
CA ALA A 105 -5.42 4.04 2.01
C ALA A 105 -6.64 3.11 1.97
N ALA A 106 -6.94 2.60 0.77
CA ALA A 106 -7.93 1.55 0.58
C ALA A 106 -7.25 0.18 0.71
N LEU A 107 -7.83 -0.73 1.49
CA LEU A 107 -7.37 -2.10 1.68
C LEU A 107 -8.20 -3.05 0.83
N LEU A 108 -7.54 -3.82 -0.03
CA LEU A 108 -8.12 -5.02 -0.64
C LEU A 108 -7.89 -6.19 0.32
N TRP A 109 -8.97 -6.69 0.92
CA TRP A 109 -8.94 -7.83 1.85
C TRP A 109 -9.49 -9.12 1.21
N HIS A 110 -10.21 -9.03 0.08
CA HIS A 110 -10.77 -10.17 -0.65
C HIS A 110 -10.49 -10.03 -2.15
N GLY A 111 -10.03 -11.10 -2.80
CA GLY A 111 -9.81 -11.13 -4.24
C GLY A 111 -8.71 -12.09 -4.68
N VAL A 112 -8.08 -11.79 -5.81
CA VAL A 112 -6.98 -12.60 -6.37
C VAL A 112 -5.77 -11.70 -6.69
N VAL A 113 -4.58 -12.11 -6.24
CA VAL A 113 -3.34 -11.32 -6.34
C VAL A 113 -2.20 -12.14 -6.95
N HIS A 114 -1.46 -11.55 -7.88
CA HIS A 114 -0.19 -12.08 -8.37
C HIS A 114 0.93 -11.84 -7.35
N ALA A 115 1.28 -12.87 -6.56
CA ALA A 115 2.18 -12.72 -5.41
C ALA A 115 3.59 -12.26 -5.82
N ALA A 116 4.04 -12.66 -7.02
CA ALA A 116 5.33 -12.30 -7.58
C ALA A 116 5.40 -10.86 -8.14
N LYS A 117 4.27 -10.14 -8.20
CA LYS A 117 4.17 -8.80 -8.79
C LYS A 117 3.89 -7.70 -7.77
N VAL A 118 3.80 -8.04 -6.47
CA VAL A 118 3.59 -7.03 -5.42
C VAL A 118 4.84 -6.15 -5.24
N PRO A 119 4.70 -4.84 -4.96
CA PRO A 119 5.84 -3.98 -4.67
C PRO A 119 6.51 -4.33 -3.35
N GLY A 120 7.84 -4.18 -3.30
CA GLY A 120 8.66 -4.52 -2.12
C GLY A 120 9.27 -5.92 -2.13
N GLY A 121 8.96 -6.72 -3.15
CA GLY A 121 9.50 -8.07 -3.35
C GLY A 121 8.39 -9.12 -3.41
N PRO A 122 8.69 -10.33 -3.89
CA PRO A 122 7.68 -11.38 -4.02
C PRO A 122 7.14 -11.77 -2.64
N LEU A 123 5.83 -11.68 -2.45
CA LEU A 123 5.15 -12.26 -1.31
C LEU A 123 5.11 -13.78 -1.53
N ASN A 124 5.67 -14.55 -0.59
CA ASN A 124 5.58 -16.01 -0.64
C ASN A 124 4.20 -16.44 -0.11
N PRO A 125 3.32 -17.02 -0.95
CA PRO A 125 1.98 -17.41 -0.49
C PRO A 125 1.99 -18.45 0.64
N ALA A 126 3.03 -19.28 0.72
CA ALA A 126 3.16 -20.29 1.78
C ALA A 126 3.35 -19.69 3.18
N ASP A 127 3.74 -18.41 3.26
CA ASP A 127 3.94 -17.69 4.51
C ASP A 127 2.68 -17.01 5.02
N VAL A 128 1.60 -16.98 4.22
CA VAL A 128 0.31 -16.42 4.61
C VAL A 128 -0.54 -17.51 5.26
N THR A 129 -0.74 -17.39 6.57
CA THR A 129 -1.68 -18.25 7.28
C THR A 129 -3.11 -17.94 6.86
N LEU A 130 -3.77 -18.91 6.23
CA LEU A 130 -5.18 -18.79 5.86
C LEU A 130 -6.05 -18.80 7.12
N SER A 131 -7.00 -17.86 7.20
CA SER A 131 -7.94 -17.77 8.31
C SER A 131 -9.29 -17.25 7.79
N PRO A 132 -10.43 -17.79 8.27
CA PRO A 132 -11.76 -17.33 7.88
C PRO A 132 -12.06 -15.91 8.34
N THR A 133 -11.32 -15.40 9.35
CA THR A 133 -11.49 -14.07 9.93
C THR A 133 -10.41 -13.08 9.48
N SER A 134 -9.53 -13.48 8.56
CA SER A 134 -8.46 -12.64 8.00
C SER A 134 -8.68 -12.40 6.51
N ALA A 135 -7.70 -11.82 5.82
CA ALA A 135 -7.80 -11.55 4.39
C ALA A 135 -8.09 -12.82 3.59
N GLN A 136 -9.11 -12.75 2.73
CA GLN A 136 -9.55 -13.82 1.84
C GLN A 136 -8.95 -13.60 0.45
N ILE A 137 -7.62 -13.69 0.33
CA ILE A 137 -6.93 -13.50 -0.95
C ILE A 137 -6.41 -14.83 -1.48
N ARG A 138 -6.76 -15.14 -2.73
CA ARG A 138 -6.12 -16.21 -3.48
C ARG A 138 -4.88 -15.67 -4.17
N PHE A 139 -3.75 -16.36 -4.01
CA PHE A 139 -2.51 -16.04 -4.72
C PHE A 139 -2.35 -16.88 -5.98
N VAL A 140 -1.85 -16.27 -7.06
CA VAL A 140 -1.55 -16.88 -8.36
C VAL A 140 -0.19 -16.43 -8.90
#